data_AF-A0A1Q7YP92-F1
#
_entry.id   AF-A0A1Q7YP92-F1
#
_cell.length_a   1.000
_cell.length_b   1.000
_cell.length_c   1.000
_cell.angle_alpha   90.00
_cell.angle_beta   90.00
_cell.angle_gamma   90.00
#
_symmetry.space_group_name_H-M   'P 1'
#
loop_
_entity.id
_entity.type
_entity.pdbx_description
1 polymer ?
#
loop_
_entity_poly.entity_id
_entity_poly.type
_entity_poly.pdbx_seq_one_letter_code
_entity_poly.pdbx_strand_id
1 'polypeptide(L)' 'MVENRIPQKVREELAAKGHKIELKGMFSSAVGGGQAVMRDFAAGVNYGASDPRKDGQAVAELPLN' A
#
# COMPACT_ATOMS: atom_id res chain seq x y z
N MET A 1 1.32 -2.56 -15.88
CA MET A 1 0.03 -2.72 -15.17
C MET A 1 -0.04 -1.72 -14.03
N VAL A 2 -1.24 -1.23 -13.68
CA VAL A 2 -1.46 -0.31 -12.55
C VAL A 2 -2.81 -0.57 -11.89
N GLU A 3 -2.97 -0.22 -10.62
CA GLU A 3 -4.27 -0.19 -9.95
C GLU A 3 -5.09 1.05 -10.36
N ASN A 4 -6.41 0.94 -10.35
CA ASN A 4 -7.31 2.01 -10.81
C ASN A 4 -7.40 3.23 -9.89
N ARG A 5 -6.73 3.21 -8.73
CA ARG A 5 -6.59 4.36 -7.83
C ARG A 5 -5.63 5.41 -8.35
N ILE A 6 -4.81 5.08 -9.36
CA ILE A 6 -4.07 6.10 -10.12
C ILE A 6 -5.09 6.90 -10.95
N PRO A 7 -5.15 8.25 -10.81
CA PRO A 7 -6.12 9.08 -11.49
C PRO A 7 -6.17 8.82 -13.00
N GLN A 8 -7.38 8.82 -13.58
CA GLN A 8 -7.57 8.56 -15.01
C GLN A 8 -6.73 9.49 -15.89
N LYS A 9 -6.70 10.80 -15.58
CA LYS A 9 -5.90 11.78 -16.31
C LYS A 9 -4.42 11.40 -16.39
N VAL A 10 -3.83 10.92 -15.29
CA VAL A 10 -2.43 10.46 -15.27
C VAL A 10 -2.23 9.25 -16.17
N ARG A 11 -3.18 8.30 -16.17
CA ARG A 11 -3.13 7.12 -17.04
C ARG A 11 -3.25 7.50 -18.52
N GLU A 12 -4.10 8.46 -18.86
CA GLU A 12 -4.25 8.99 -20.23
C GLU A 12 -2.99 9.71 -20.71
N GLU A 13 -2.39 10.56 -19.88
CA GLU A 13 -1.13 11.25 -20.20
C GLU A 13 0.01 10.27 -20.44
N LEU A 14 0.09 9.19 -19.66
CA LEU A 14 1.07 8.12 -19.88
C LEU A 14 0.77 7.34 -21.17
N ALA A 15 -0.50 7.06 -21.46
CA ALA A 15 -0.88 6.40 -22.71
C ALA A 15 -0.52 7.26 -23.94
N ALA A 16 -0.71 8.57 -23.87
CA ALA A 16 -0.30 9.52 -24.91
C ALA A 16 1.22 9.55 -25.13
N LYS A 17 2.01 9.21 -24.10
CA LYS A 17 3.46 9.00 -24.19
C LYS A 17 3.86 7.60 -24.68
N GLY A 18 2.90 6.77 -25.09
CA GLY A 18 3.14 5.44 -25.66
C GLY A 18 3.15 4.30 -24.64
N HIS A 19 2.85 4.57 -23.36
CA HIS A 19 2.77 3.49 -22.37
C HIS A 19 1.50 2.65 -22.55
N LYS A 20 1.66 1.34 -22.63
CA LYS A 20 0.54 0.39 -22.63
C LYS A 20 0.15 0.07 -21.19
N ILE A 21 -0.98 0.61 -20.73
CA ILE A 21 -1.44 0.45 -19.36
C ILE A 21 -2.53 -0.62 -19.29
N GLU A 22 -2.21 -1.72 -18.62
CA GLU A 22 -3.20 -2.68 -18.14
C GLU A 22 -3.74 -2.20 -16.78
N LEU A 23 -5.05 -1.95 -16.70
CA LEU A 23 -5.72 -1.50 -15.49
C LEU A 23 -6.19 -2.69 -14.64
N LYS A 24 -5.83 -2.69 -13.37
CA LYS A 24 -6.36 -3.62 -12.34
C LYS A 24 -7.41 -2.91 -11.48
N GLY A 25 -8.11 -3.66 -10.64
CA GLY A 25 -9.06 -3.11 -9.66
C GLY A 25 -8.40 -2.17 -8.64
N MET A 26 -9.18 -1.75 -7.63
CA MET A 26 -8.69 -0.83 -6.59
C MET A 26 -7.48 -1.39 -5.85
N PHE A 27 -7.54 -2.67 -5.52
CA PHE A 27 -6.48 -3.42 -4.88
C PHE A 27 -6.16 -4.66 -5.72
N SER A 28 -4.88 -4.89 -6.00
CA SER A 28 -4.40 -6.05 -6.75
C SER A 28 -3.19 -6.65 -6.07
N SER A 29 -3.24 -7.96 -5.82
CA SER A 29 -2.11 -8.71 -5.27
C SER A 29 -0.86 -8.69 -6.17
N ALA A 30 -1.03 -8.38 -7.46
CA ALA A 30 0.04 -8.36 -8.44
C ALA A 30 0.97 -7.14 -8.33
N VAL A 31 0.62 -6.11 -7.54
CA VAL A 31 1.50 -4.95 -7.26
C VAL A 31 2.14 -4.97 -5.87
N GLY A 32 2.04 -6.09 -5.15
CA GLY A 32 2.65 -6.29 -3.84
C GLY A 32 1.66 -6.28 -2.67
N GLY A 33 2.18 -6.17 -1.46
CA GLY A 33 1.41 -6.15 -0.21
C GLY A 33 2.32 -5.96 1.00
N GLY A 34 2.95 -4.79 1.07
CA GLY A 34 4.02 -4.50 2.03
C GLY A 34 3.53 -4.47 3.48
N GLN A 35 4.47 -4.64 4.40
CA GLN A 35 4.24 -4.48 5.84
C GLN A 35 5.21 -3.42 6.34
N ALA A 36 4.80 -2.60 7.30
CA ALA A 36 5.63 -1.50 7.80
C ALA A 36 5.51 -1.37 9.31
N VAL A 37 6.63 -0.96 9.92
CA VAL A 37 6.71 -0.57 11.32
C VAL A 37 7.38 0.79 11.44
N MET A 38 6.92 1.62 12.38
CA MET A 38 7.51 2.91 12.70
C MET A 38 7.64 3.04 14.22
N ARG A 39 8.84 3.40 14.69
CA ARG A 39 9.11 3.70 16.10
C ARG A 39 9.02 5.21 16.33
N ASP A 40 8.10 5.63 17.18
CA ASP A 40 8.13 6.97 17.79
C ASP A 40 8.89 6.89 19.11
N PHE A 41 10.13 7.38 19.10
CA PHE A 41 10.99 7.38 20.29
C PHE A 41 10.56 8.39 21.35
N ALA A 42 9.92 9.50 20.96
CA ALA A 42 9.49 10.53 21.91
C ALA A 42 8.26 10.06 22.71
N ALA A 43 7.31 9.42 22.03
CA ALA A 43 6.13 8.85 22.67
C ALA A 43 6.37 7.44 23.26
N GLY A 44 7.45 6.76 22.85
CA GLY A 44 7.71 5.37 23.22
C GLY A 44 6.80 4.35 22.51
N VAL A 45 6.12 4.74 21.43
CA VAL A 45 5.08 3.94 20.75
C VAL A 45 5.63 3.28 19.48
N ASN A 46 5.15 2.06 19.20
CA ASN A 46 5.35 1.35 17.93
C ASN A 46 4.05 1.38 17.11
N TYR A 47 4.12 1.87 15.88
CA TYR A 47 3.02 1.79 14.91
C TYR A 47 3.32 0.69 13.92
N GLY A 48 2.35 -0.20 13.70
CA GLY A 48 2.42 -1.22 12.65
C GLY A 48 1.31 -1.02 11.63
N ALA A 49 1.57 -1.38 10.38
CA ALA A 49 0.58 -1.36 9.31
C ALA A 49 0.69 -2.60 8.42
N SER A 50 -0.46 -3.16 8.07
CA SER A 50 -0.59 -4.19 7.04
C SER A 50 -1.23 -3.60 5.80
N ASP A 51 -0.72 -3.96 4.62
CA ASP A 51 -1.32 -3.53 3.36
C ASP A 51 -2.73 -4.11 3.20
N PRO A 52 -3.75 -3.29 2.88
CA PRO A 52 -5.14 -3.74 2.71
C PRO A 52 -5.35 -4.77 1.58
N ARG A 53 -4.33 -5.02 0.75
CA ARG A 53 -4.33 -6.10 -0.27
C ARG A 53 -4.13 -7.49 0.32
N LYS A 54 -3.76 -7.59 1.59
CA LYS A 54 -3.39 -8.84 2.25
C LYS A 54 -4.26 -9.05 3.48
N ASP A 55 -4.48 -10.31 3.81
CA ASP A 55 -5.16 -10.71 5.05
C ASP A 55 -4.23 -10.62 6.29
N GLY A 56 -3.18 -9.80 6.20
CA GLY A 56 -2.20 -9.62 7.26
C GLY A 56 -2.71 -8.69 8.37
N GLN A 57 -1.99 -8.67 9.49
CA GLN A 57 -2.33 -7.85 10.64
C GLN A 57 -1.09 -7.21 11.25
N ALA A 58 -1.25 -5.99 11.76
CA ALA A 58 -0.33 -5.39 12.72
C ALA A 58 -0.90 -5.59 14.13
N VAL A 59 -0.22 -6.37 14.96
CA VAL A 59 -0.64 -6.68 16.33
C VAL A 59 0.23 -5.88 17.30
N ALA A 60 -0.40 -5.16 18.21
CA ALA A 60 0.32 -4.43 19.26
C ALA A 60 0.95 -5.41 20.26
N GLU A 61 2.16 -5.10 20.71
CA GLU A 61 2.80 -5.79 21.81
C GLU A 61 1.97 -5.61 23.10
N LEU A 62 1.81 -6.69 23.87
CA LEU A 62 1.17 -6.63 25.18
C LEU A 62 2.11 -5.99 26.21
N PRO A 63 1.60 -5.28 27.23
CA PRO A 63 2.43 -4.81 28.33
C PRO A 63 3.18 -5.98 28.99
N LEU A 64 4.45 -5.76 29.31
CA LEU A 64 5.20 -6.70 30.16
C LEU A 64 4.64 -6.58 31.59
N ASN A 65 4.14 -7.69 32.11
CA ASN A 65 3.70 -7.82 33.50
C ASN A 65 4.89 -7.80 34.46
#